data_AF-A0A5C8T1X1-F1
#
_entry.id   AF-A0A5C8T1X1-F1
#
_cell.length_a   1.000
_cell.length_b   1.000
_cell.length_c   1.000
_cell.angle_alpha   90.00
_cell.angle_beta   90.00
_cell.angle_gamma   90.00
#
_symmetry.space_group_name_H-M   'P 1'
#
loop_
_entity.id
_entity.type
_entity.pdbx_description
1 polymer ?
#
loop_
_entity_poly.entity_id
_entity_poly.type
_entity_poly.pdbx_seq_one_letter_code
_entity_poly.pdbx_strand_id
1 'polypeptide(L)'
;FCWWDTSGAARPAAPPAWHPTVDAVLALAAEYGVVPQVFGGLLWQRLTGLAYLSTTSDLDLLWPVPVTRRLLDGLATIDANAPMRLDGEVVLPDGAGVNWRELRDTPPGGSVLAKGLDRVALVPAGLDR
;
A
#
# COMPACT_ATOMS: atom_id res chain seq x y z
N PHE A 1 -6.39 -19.83 0.94
CA PHE A 1 -5.42 -19.72 2.05
C PHE A 1 -5.10 -18.25 2.23
N CYS A 2 -5.63 -17.67 3.30
CA CYS A 2 -5.62 -16.23 3.58
C CYS A 2 -4.41 -15.93 4.46
N TRP A 3 -3.28 -15.56 3.84
CA TRP A 3 -2.02 -15.18 4.51
C TRP A 3 -1.85 -13.65 4.58
N TRP A 4 -2.92 -12.88 4.67
CA TRP A 4 -2.77 -11.45 4.90
C TRP A 4 -2.77 -11.13 6.38
N ASP A 5 -1.61 -10.67 6.86
CA ASP A 5 -1.53 -10.04 8.16
C ASP A 5 -1.91 -8.57 8.02
N THR A 6 -2.81 -8.09 8.88
CA THR A 6 -3.22 -6.68 8.87
C THR A 6 -2.04 -5.78 9.20
N SER A 7 -1.95 -4.59 8.60
CA SER A 7 -0.84 -3.65 8.90
C SER A 7 -0.67 -3.33 10.39
N GLY A 8 -1.74 -3.47 11.20
CA GLY A 8 -1.68 -3.31 12.66
C GLY A 8 -0.82 -4.38 13.37
N ALA A 9 -0.84 -5.62 12.89
CA ALA A 9 -0.06 -6.72 13.47
C ALA A 9 1.43 -6.65 13.10
N ALA A 10 1.78 -5.96 12.00
CA ALA A 10 3.16 -5.75 11.59
C ALA A 10 3.84 -4.55 12.28
N ARG A 11 3.07 -3.62 12.84
CA ARG A 11 3.60 -2.42 13.51
C ARG A 11 4.69 -2.70 14.55
N PRO A 12 4.58 -3.69 15.46
CA PRO A 12 5.62 -3.96 16.46
C PRO A 12 6.95 -4.42 15.84
N ALA A 13 6.94 -4.98 14.63
CA ALA A 13 8.13 -5.41 13.92
C ALA A 13 8.79 -4.27 13.11
N ALA A 14 8.11 -3.14 12.93
CA ALA A 14 8.67 -1.99 12.21
C ALA A 14 9.69 -1.23 13.07
N PRO A 15 10.69 -0.55 12.44
CA PRO A 15 11.58 0.36 13.15
C PRO A 15 10.77 1.39 13.96
N PRO A 16 11.19 1.77 15.18
CA PRO A 16 10.44 2.72 16.01
C PRO A 16 10.12 4.04 15.31
N ALA A 17 11.03 4.52 14.46
CA ALA A 17 10.82 5.73 13.65
C ALA A 17 9.64 5.61 12.69
N TRP A 18 9.29 4.40 12.25
CA TRP A 18 8.20 4.13 11.30
C TRP A 18 6.83 4.09 11.99
N HIS A 19 6.78 3.93 13.32
CA HIS A 19 5.54 3.72 14.06
C HIS A 19 4.51 4.85 13.85
N PRO A 20 4.87 6.15 13.90
CA PRO A 20 3.91 7.23 13.65
C PRO A 20 3.30 7.17 12.25
N THR A 21 4.10 6.81 11.23
CA THR A 21 3.62 6.64 9.85
C THR A 21 2.68 5.45 9.74
N VAL A 22 3.02 4.30 10.36
CA VAL A 22 2.14 3.12 10.37
C VAL A 22 0.81 3.45 11.06
N ASP A 23 0.83 4.18 12.18
CA ASP A 23 -0.36 4.61 12.89
C ASP A 23 -1.22 5.57 12.04
N ALA A 24 -0.60 6.50 11.32
CA ALA A 24 -1.30 7.40 10.40
C ALA A 24 -1.95 6.65 9.23
N VAL A 25 -1.25 5.66 8.65
CA VAL A 25 -1.80 4.79 7.60
C VAL A 25 -3.01 4.00 8.11
N LEU A 26 -2.94 3.45 9.33
CA LEU A 26 -4.03 2.71 9.94
C LEU A 26 -5.24 3.60 10.26
N ALA A 27 -5.00 4.82 10.77
CA ALA A 27 -6.06 5.79 11.03
C ALA A 27 -6.76 6.22 9.74
N LEU A 28 -5.99 6.52 8.68
CA LEU A 28 -6.54 6.82 7.36
C LEU A 28 -7.35 5.64 6.82
N ALA A 29 -6.81 4.43 6.87
CA ALA A 29 -7.50 3.23 6.41
C ALA A 29 -8.84 3.02 7.13
N ALA A 30 -8.87 3.25 8.45
CA ALA A 30 -10.09 3.15 9.26
C ALA A 30 -11.16 4.19 8.86
N GLU A 31 -10.78 5.41 8.48
CA GLU A 31 -11.70 6.44 7.99
C GLU A 31 -12.48 5.98 6.74
N TYR A 32 -11.83 5.18 5.89
CA TYR A 32 -12.41 4.66 4.65
C TYR A 32 -12.92 3.22 4.77
N GLY A 33 -12.86 2.61 5.96
CA GLY A 33 -13.31 1.24 6.18
C GLY A 33 -12.51 0.18 5.41
N VAL A 34 -11.26 0.47 5.05
CA VAL A 34 -10.35 -0.46 4.35
C VAL A 34 -9.30 -0.99 5.30
N VAL A 35 -8.78 -2.19 5.01
CA VAL A 35 -7.70 -2.80 5.81
C VAL A 35 -6.51 -3.06 4.88
N PRO A 36 -5.48 -2.20 4.89
CA PRO A 36 -4.27 -2.46 4.12
C PRO A 36 -3.54 -3.68 4.67
N GLN A 37 -2.80 -4.32 3.77
CA GLN A 37 -1.95 -5.46 4.09
C GLN A 37 -0.50 -5.07 3.87
N VAL A 38 0.39 -5.57 4.72
CA VAL A 38 1.84 -5.37 4.53
C VAL A 38 2.38 -6.52 3.70
N PHE A 39 3.26 -6.20 2.77
CA PHE A 39 4.09 -7.19 2.06
C PHE A 39 5.58 -6.80 2.16
N GLY A 40 6.44 -7.50 1.41
CA GLY A 40 7.85 -7.14 1.34
C GLY A 40 8.60 -7.29 2.67
N GLY A 41 9.56 -6.39 2.90
CA GLY A 41 10.54 -6.51 3.99
C GLY A 41 9.91 -6.51 5.38
N LEU A 42 8.91 -5.67 5.63
CA LEU A 42 8.26 -5.58 6.94
C LEU A 42 7.47 -6.86 7.27
N LEU A 43 6.80 -7.46 6.27
CA LEU A 43 6.13 -8.75 6.45
C LEU A 43 7.13 -9.84 6.83
N TRP A 44 8.25 -9.94 6.10
CA TRP A 44 9.28 -10.95 6.39
C TRP A 44 9.94 -10.75 7.76
N GLN A 45 10.23 -9.51 8.14
CA GLN A 45 10.76 -9.18 9.46
C GLN A 45 9.79 -9.61 10.57
N ARG A 46 8.48 -9.34 10.39
CA ARG A 46 7.44 -9.78 11.32
C ARG A 46 7.38 -11.30 11.42
N LEU A 47 7.36 -12.01 10.29
CA LEU A 47 7.16 -13.47 10.25
C LEU A 47 8.36 -14.25 10.80
N THR A 48 9.57 -13.74 10.59
CA THR A 48 10.81 -14.45 10.92
C THR A 48 11.49 -13.94 12.19
N GLY A 49 11.21 -12.70 12.60
CA GLY A 49 11.96 -12.00 13.65
C GLY A 49 13.38 -11.58 13.24
N LEU A 50 13.78 -11.77 11.98
CA LEU A 50 15.08 -11.35 11.45
C LEU A 50 15.00 -9.95 10.87
N ALA A 51 16.15 -9.27 10.79
CA ALA A 51 16.24 -7.96 10.15
C ALA A 51 16.12 -8.10 8.61
N TYR A 52 15.02 -7.61 8.05
CA TYR A 52 14.81 -7.49 6.59
C TYR A 52 14.75 -6.03 6.13
N LEU A 53 14.55 -5.09 7.05
CA LEU A 53 14.47 -3.66 6.75
C LEU A 53 15.84 -3.00 6.90
N SER A 54 16.14 -2.07 6.00
CA SER A 54 17.29 -1.17 6.03
C SER A 54 16.85 0.28 6.02
N THR A 55 17.80 1.21 6.08
CA THR A 55 17.52 2.66 5.99
C THR A 55 17.00 3.10 4.62
N THR A 56 17.08 2.23 3.60
CA THR A 56 16.59 2.50 2.25
C THR A 56 15.37 1.66 1.90
N SER A 57 14.78 0.97 2.87
CA SER A 57 13.56 0.18 2.67
C SER A 57 12.33 1.08 2.62
N ASP A 58 11.37 0.68 1.82
CA ASP A 58 10.05 1.29 1.75
C ASP A 58 9.06 0.56 2.66
N LEU A 59 7.95 1.22 2.98
CA LEU A 59 6.79 0.60 3.59
C LEU A 59 5.86 0.09 2.48
N ASP A 60 5.94 -1.22 2.21
CA ASP A 60 5.20 -1.93 1.16
C ASP A 60 3.76 -2.29 1.60
N LEU A 61 2.75 -1.72 0.94
CA LEU A 61 1.34 -1.87 1.27
C LEU A 61 0.48 -2.35 0.09
N LEU A 62 -0.43 -3.30 0.35
CA LEU A 62 -1.50 -3.67 -0.57
C LEU A 62 -2.82 -3.08 -0.08
N TRP A 63 -3.53 -2.40 -1.00
CA TRP A 63 -4.80 -1.76 -0.74
C TRP A 63 -5.93 -2.51 -1.45
N PRO A 64 -6.83 -3.19 -0.72
CA PRO A 64 -8.00 -3.77 -1.35
C PRO A 64 -8.94 -2.66 -1.85
N VAL A 65 -9.56 -2.89 -3.01
CA VAL A 65 -10.66 -2.04 -3.49
C VAL A 65 -11.90 -2.16 -2.59
N PRO A 66 -12.77 -1.12 -2.52
CA PRO A 66 -12.67 0.15 -3.24
C PRO A 66 -11.65 1.11 -2.61
N VAL A 67 -10.98 1.89 -3.46
CA VAL A 67 -10.14 3.02 -3.03
C VAL A 67 -10.68 4.30 -3.62
N THR A 68 -10.61 5.40 -2.87
CA THR A 68 -11.09 6.71 -3.34
C THR A 68 -9.92 7.64 -3.63
N ARG A 69 -10.18 8.65 -4.46
CA ARG A 69 -9.20 9.71 -4.72
C ARG A 69 -8.70 10.37 -3.43
N ARG A 70 -9.60 10.59 -2.47
CA ARG A 70 -9.28 11.18 -1.16
C ARG A 70 -8.39 10.29 -0.30
N LEU A 71 -8.61 8.97 -0.32
CA LEU A 71 -7.70 8.01 0.32
C LEU A 71 -6.28 8.15 -0.27
N LEU A 72 -6.16 8.18 -1.61
CA LEU A 72 -4.88 8.31 -2.28
C LEU A 72 -4.17 9.65 -1.98
N ASP A 73 -4.94 10.73 -1.87
CA ASP A 73 -4.40 12.05 -1.48
C ASP A 73 -3.96 12.07 -0.01
N GLY A 74 -4.69 11.37 0.87
CA GLY A 74 -4.28 11.14 2.26
C GLY A 74 -2.96 10.35 2.35
N LEU A 75 -2.80 9.31 1.52
CA LEU A 75 -1.55 8.56 1.45
C LEU A 75 -0.38 9.42 0.97
N ALA A 76 -0.59 10.28 -0.03
CA ALA A 76 0.43 11.23 -0.47
C ALA A 76 0.84 12.20 0.65
N THR A 77 -0.13 12.64 1.46
CA THR A 77 0.13 13.50 2.62
C THR A 77 0.96 12.80 3.69
N ILE A 78 0.64 11.54 4.01
CA ILE A 78 1.39 10.74 4.98
C ILE A 78 2.81 10.49 4.48
N ASP A 79 2.93 10.07 3.22
CA ASP A 79 4.19 9.78 2.56
C ASP A 79 5.16 10.97 2.56
N ALA A 80 4.65 12.18 2.29
CA ALA A 80 5.46 13.40 2.30
C ALA A 80 6.09 13.73 3.67
N ASN A 81 5.54 13.20 4.77
CA ASN A 81 6.00 13.42 6.13
C ASN A 81 6.67 12.19 6.76
N ALA A 82 6.74 11.08 6.02
CA ALA A 82 7.22 9.81 6.53
C ALA A 82 8.76 9.73 6.47
N PRO A 83 9.40 8.98 7.40
CA PRO A 83 10.84 8.76 7.37
C PRO A 83 11.28 7.71 6.34
N MET A 84 10.31 7.07 5.68
CA MET A 84 10.49 6.12 4.59
C MET A 84 9.43 6.40 3.52
N ARG A 85 9.65 5.93 2.30
CA ARG A 85 8.64 6.03 1.25
C ARG A 85 7.55 4.98 1.49
N LEU A 86 6.30 5.36 1.26
CA LEU A 86 5.18 4.42 1.14
C LEU A 86 5.14 3.91 -0.30
N ASP A 87 5.39 2.61 -0.47
CA ASP A 87 5.16 1.94 -1.75
C ASP A 87 3.97 1.00 -1.64
N GLY A 88 3.33 0.73 -2.76
CA GLY A 88 2.18 -0.15 -2.72
C GLY A 88 1.33 -0.18 -3.96
N GLU A 89 0.42 -1.15 -3.95
CA GLU A 89 -0.48 -1.40 -5.06
C GLU A 89 -1.92 -1.48 -4.55
N VAL A 90 -2.83 -0.92 -5.33
CA VAL A 90 -4.26 -1.17 -5.23
C VAL A 90 -4.53 -2.49 -5.93
N VAL A 91 -5.09 -3.44 -5.20
CA VAL A 91 -5.38 -4.79 -5.71
C VAL A 91 -6.79 -4.80 -6.30
N LEU A 92 -6.86 -4.98 -7.62
CA LEU A 92 -8.09 -5.06 -8.38
C LEU A 92 -8.83 -6.40 -8.14
N PRO A 93 -10.13 -6.50 -8.49
CA PRO A 93 -10.90 -7.74 -8.31
C PRO A 93 -10.34 -8.97 -9.05
N ASP A 94 -9.61 -8.77 -10.15
CA ASP A 94 -8.92 -9.85 -10.90
C ASP A 94 -7.56 -10.23 -10.30
N GLY A 95 -7.18 -9.61 -9.18
CA GLY A 95 -5.92 -9.82 -8.48
C GLY A 95 -4.74 -9.01 -9.04
N ALA A 96 -4.93 -8.22 -10.10
CA ALA A 96 -3.86 -7.36 -10.59
C ALA A 96 -3.60 -6.18 -9.65
N GLY A 97 -2.34 -5.84 -9.45
CA GLY A 97 -1.90 -4.68 -8.69
C GLY A 97 -1.67 -3.47 -9.60
N VAL A 98 -2.12 -2.29 -9.16
CA VAL A 98 -1.80 -1.01 -9.79
C VAL A 98 -1.14 -0.10 -8.78
N ASN A 99 -0.01 0.53 -9.12
CA ASN A 99 0.66 1.43 -8.17
C ASN A 99 -0.27 2.58 -7.76
N TRP A 100 -0.42 2.79 -6.45
CA TRP A 100 -1.37 3.78 -5.92
C TRP A 100 -1.04 5.21 -6.35
N ARG A 101 0.24 5.51 -6.63
CA ARG A 101 0.67 6.83 -7.13
C ARG A 101 0.32 7.02 -8.58
N GLU A 102 0.45 5.99 -9.41
CA GLU A 102 0.01 6.06 -10.81
C GLU A 102 -1.50 6.32 -10.88
N LEU A 103 -2.30 5.61 -10.07
CA LEU A 103 -3.74 5.86 -9.96
C LEU A 103 -4.07 7.28 -9.49
N ARG A 104 -3.27 7.82 -8.58
CA ARG A 104 -3.43 9.18 -8.08
C ARG A 104 -3.02 10.22 -9.13
N ASP A 105 -1.89 10.05 -9.80
CA ASP A 105 -1.31 11.10 -10.64
C ASP A 105 -1.88 11.08 -12.06
N THR A 106 -2.52 9.99 -12.47
CA THR A 106 -3.13 9.87 -13.79
C THR A 106 -4.42 10.70 -13.89
N PRO A 107 -4.56 11.57 -14.90
CA PRO A 107 -5.77 12.35 -15.09
C PRO A 107 -6.97 11.46 -15.50
N PRO A 108 -8.21 11.94 -15.31
CA PRO A 108 -9.40 11.25 -15.80
C PRO A 108 -9.27 10.89 -17.29
N GLY A 109 -9.57 9.63 -17.62
CA GLY A 109 -9.44 9.11 -18.99
C GLY A 109 -8.04 8.63 -19.39
N GLY A 110 -7.03 8.78 -18.53
CA GLY A 110 -5.71 8.19 -18.72
C GLY A 110 -5.67 6.68 -18.43
N SER A 111 -4.49 6.09 -18.59
CA SER A 111 -4.22 4.67 -18.30
C SER A 111 -3.06 4.50 -17.32
N VAL A 112 -3.09 3.40 -16.58
CA VAL A 112 -2.14 2.99 -15.55
C VAL A 112 -1.69 1.57 -15.80
N LEU A 113 -0.50 1.21 -15.29
CA LEU A 113 0.03 -0.14 -15.46
C LEU A 113 -0.55 -1.10 -14.41
N ALA A 114 -1.33 -2.08 -14.85
CA ALA A 114 -1.77 -3.20 -14.04
C ALA A 114 -0.83 -4.40 -14.20
N LYS A 115 -0.41 -4.97 -13.07
CA LYS A 115 0.49 -6.12 -12.98
C LYS A 115 -0.27 -7.30 -12.39
N GLY A 116 -0.50 -8.33 -13.21
CA GLY A 116 -0.97 -9.63 -12.76
C GLY A 116 0.17 -10.64 -12.68
N LEU A 117 -0.14 -11.86 -12.24
CA LEU A 117 0.85 -12.95 -12.14
C LEU A 117 1.41 -13.37 -13.50
N ASP A 118 0.61 -13.29 -14.56
CA ASP A 118 0.92 -13.79 -15.90
C ASP A 118 0.98 -12.68 -16.96
N ARG A 119 0.61 -11.45 -16.61
CA ARG A 119 0.47 -10.35 -17.57
C ARG A 119 0.79 -8.98 -16.96
N VAL A 120 1.23 -8.07 -17.82
CA VAL A 120 1.31 -6.64 -17.55
C VAL A 120 0.56 -5.91 -18.65
N ALA A 121 -0.36 -5.02 -18.28
CA ALA A 121 -1.21 -4.32 -19.24
C ALA A 121 -1.54 -2.90 -18.79
N LEU A 122 -1.76 -2.00 -19.75
CA LEU A 122 -2.36 -0.70 -19.47
C LEU A 122 -3.87 -0.85 -19.31
N VAL A 123 -4.40 -0.37 -18.19
CA VAL A 123 -5.84 -0.32 -17.91
C VAL A 123 -6.25 1.13 -17.68
N PRO A 124 -7.51 1.53 -17.92
CA PRO A 124 -7.89 2.92 -17.66
C PRO A 124 -7.79 3.24 -16.16
N ALA A 125 -7.45 4.47 -15.78
CA ALA A 125 -7.22 4.88 -14.39
C ALA A 125 -8.49 5.10 -13.53
N GLY A 126 -9.64 4.57 -13.97
CA GLY A 126 -10.91 4.77 -13.28
C GLY A 126 -10.97 4.01 -11.96
N LEU A 127 -11.35 4.72 -10.89
CA LEU A 127 -11.55 4.15 -9.54
C LEU A 127 -12.95 3.54 -9.34
N ASP A 128 -13.84 3.70 -10.31
CA ASP A 128 -15.25 3.27 -10.26
C ASP A 128 -15.43 1.76 -10.60
N ARG A 129 -14.43 0.93 -10.31
CA ARG A 129 -14.36 -0.47 -10.75
C ARG A 129 -14.38 -1.46 -9.60
#